data_AF-A0A956NL88-F1
#
_entry.id   AF-A0A956NL88-F1
#
_cell.length_a   1.000
_cell.length_b   1.000
_cell.length_c   1.000
_cell.angle_alpha   90.00
_cell.angle_beta   90.00
_cell.angle_gamma   90.00
#
_symmetry.space_group_name_H-M   'P 1'
#
loop_
_entity.id
_entity.type
_entity.pdbx_description
1 polymer ?
#
loop_
_entity_poly.entity_id
_entity_poly.type
_entity_poly.pdbx_seq_one_letter_code
_entity_poly.pdbx_strand_id
1 'polypeptide(L)' 'FREKFTDFPAIKLYGELGKRRKATEKEINRLNRRMKTTKGLKGNTYLWGKMEFVREIKFTKAEKINLGKMTAGL' A
#
# COMPACT_ATOMS: atom_id res chain seq x y z
N PHE A 1 8.28 12.58 -23.65
CA PHE A 1 8.44 12.31 -22.20
C PHE A 1 9.81 12.84 -21.80
N ARG A 2 9.95 13.80 -20.86
CA ARG A 2 11.21 14.56 -20.65
C ARG A 2 12.25 13.89 -19.74
N GLU A 3 12.17 12.56 -19.54
CA GLU A 3 13.12 11.74 -18.75
C GLU A 3 13.60 12.32 -17.40
N LYS A 4 12.88 13.28 -16.82
CA LYS A 4 13.25 14.00 -15.60
C LYS A 4 12.00 14.28 -14.77
N PHE A 5 12.14 14.17 -13.46
CA PHE A 5 11.13 14.57 -12.51
C PHE A 5 11.43 15.96 -11.94
N THR A 6 10.37 16.70 -11.61
CA THR A 6 10.47 18.01 -10.94
C THR A 6 10.62 17.90 -9.43
N ASP A 7 10.28 16.74 -8.85
CA ASP A 7 10.49 16.38 -7.44
C ASP A 7 10.65 14.85 -7.37
N PHE A 8 11.09 14.33 -6.22
CA PHE A 8 11.26 12.90 -6.00
C PHE A 8 9.94 12.16 -6.23
N PRO A 9 9.87 11.25 -7.22
CA PRO A 9 8.62 10.69 -7.70
C PRO A 9 8.02 9.64 -6.75
N ALA A 10 8.81 9.15 -5.79
CA ALA A 10 8.42 8.09 -4.89
C ALA A 10 9.25 8.11 -3.60
N ILE A 11 8.70 7.45 -2.59
CA ILE A 11 9.33 7.24 -1.28
C ILE A 11 9.47 5.74 -1.08
N LYS A 12 10.67 5.31 -0.68
CA LYS A 12 10.97 3.96 -0.23
C LYS A 12 10.72 3.86 1.26
N LEU A 13 9.80 3.00 1.66
CA LEU A 13 9.50 2.72 3.05
C LEU A 13 10.21 1.44 3.49
N TYR A 14 10.95 1.53 4.59
CA TYR A 14 11.54 0.40 5.28
C TYR A 14 10.75 0.11 6.54
N GLY A 15 10.67 -1.16 6.90
CA GLY A 15 9.91 -1.56 8.05
C GLY A 15 9.90 -3.06 8.28
N GLU A 16 9.20 -3.44 9.33
CA GLU A 16 9.03 -4.81 9.74
C GLU A 16 7.63 -5.29 9.41
N LEU A 17 7.55 -6.54 8.95
CA LEU A 17 6.30 -7.23 8.71
C LEU A 17 5.98 -8.14 9.89
N GLY A 18 4.88 -7.85 10.56
CA GLY A 18 4.39 -8.63 11.69
C GLY A 18 3.89 -10.03 11.31
N LYS A 19 3.54 -10.79 12.36
CA LYS A 19 2.97 -12.12 12.23
C LYS A 19 1.62 -12.06 11.49
N ARG A 20 1.34 -13.10 10.72
CA ARG A 20 0.01 -13.31 10.13
C ARG A 20 -0.95 -13.69 11.24
N ARG A 21 -2.01 -12.91 11.42
CA ARG A 21 -3.08 -13.19 12.40
C ARG A 21 -4.46 -13.01 11.78
N LYS A 22 -5.49 -13.51 12.45
CA LYS A 22 -6.87 -13.18 12.06
C LYS A 22 -7.14 -11.69 12.27
N ALA A 23 -7.90 -11.11 11.34
CA ALA A 23 -8.38 -9.75 11.44
C ALA A 23 -9.42 -9.64 12.56
N THR A 24 -9.41 -8.51 13.25
CA THR A 24 -10.49 -8.14 14.17
C THR A 24 -11.72 -7.70 13.39
N GLU A 25 -12.90 -7.78 14.00
CA GLU A 25 -14.14 -7.29 13.36
C GLU A 25 -14.04 -5.81 12.96
N LYS A 26 -13.37 -5.00 13.78
CA LYS A 26 -13.12 -3.58 13.50
C LYS A 26 -12.31 -3.39 12.21
N GLU A 27 -11.29 -4.21 11.98
CA GLU A 27 -10.45 -4.17 10.77
C GLU A 27 -11.24 -4.62 9.53
N ILE A 28 -11.99 -5.72 9.64
CA ILE A 28 -12.86 -6.22 8.56
C ILE A 28 -13.92 -5.17 8.18
N ASN A 29 -14.58 -4.57 9.17
CA ASN A 29 -15.61 -3.56 8.94
C ASN A 29 -15.04 -2.31 8.25
N ARG A 30 -13.82 -1.91 8.60
CA ARG A 30 -13.12 -0.79 7.92
C ARG A 30 -12.82 -1.12 6.46
N LEU A 31 -12.34 -2.32 6.17
CA LEU A 31 -12.10 -2.77 4.80
C LEU A 31 -13.40 -2.81 3.99
N ASN A 32 -14.44 -3.44 4.53
CA ASN A 32 -15.76 -3.54 3.90
C ASN A 32 -16.35 -2.17 3.58
N ARG A 33 -16.23 -1.21 4.51
CA ARG A 33 -16.68 0.17 4.29
C ARG A 33 -15.92 0.82 3.13
N ARG A 34 -14.60 0.61 3.03
CA ARG A 34 -13.77 1.19 1.95
C ARG A 34 -14.06 0.56 0.58
N MET A 35 -14.38 -0.73 0.56
CA MET A 35 -14.65 -1.49 -0.65
C MET A 35 -16.11 -1.44 -1.11
N LYS A 36 -16.98 -0.74 -0.37
CA LYS A 36 -18.44 -0.72 -0.59
C LYS A 36 -18.83 -0.36 -2.03
N THR A 37 -18.17 0.64 -2.62
CA THR A 37 -18.49 1.13 -3.98
C THR A 37 -18.13 0.11 -5.06
N THR A 38 -17.11 -0.71 -4.83
CA THR A 38 -16.62 -1.69 -5.81
C THR A 38 -17.11 -3.12 -5.53
N LYS A 39 -17.90 -3.35 -4.48
CA LYS A 39 -18.29 -4.69 -4.00
C LYS A 39 -18.96 -5.58 -5.06
N GLY A 40 -19.68 -4.97 -6.01
CA GLY A 40 -20.36 -5.71 -7.09
C GLY A 40 -19.44 -6.16 -8.23
N LEU A 41 -18.20 -5.66 -8.29
CA LEU A 41 -17.26 -5.99 -9.36
C LEU A 41 -16.57 -7.32 -9.06
N LYS A 42 -16.45 -8.20 -10.06
CA LYS A 42 -15.77 -9.50 -9.93
C LYS A 42 -14.36 -9.36 -9.36
N GLY A 43 -13.62 -8.34 -9.80
CA GLY A 43 -12.28 -8.06 -9.29
C GLY A 43 -12.25 -7.74 -7.79
N ASN A 44 -13.27 -7.06 -7.26
CA ASN A 44 -13.34 -6.80 -5.83
C ASN A 44 -13.57 -8.11 -5.05
N THR A 45 -14.49 -8.95 -5.52
CA THR A 45 -14.77 -10.26 -4.91
C THR A 45 -13.51 -11.14 -4.86
N TYR A 46 -12.75 -11.20 -5.95
CA TYR A 46 -11.54 -12.02 -6.01
C TYR A 46 -10.42 -11.53 -5.11
N LEU A 47 -10.21 -10.21 -5.01
CA LEU A 47 -9.12 -9.64 -4.22
C LEU A 47 -9.46 -9.49 -2.73
N TRP A 48 -10.71 -9.15 -2.41
CA TRP A 48 -11.08 -8.68 -1.06
C TRP A 48 -12.22 -9.48 -0.40
N GLY A 49 -12.93 -10.33 -1.15
CA GLY A 49 -14.14 -11.01 -0.65
C GLY A 49 -13.90 -12.05 0.45
N LYS A 50 -12.65 -12.55 0.61
CA LYS A 50 -12.26 -13.55 1.62
C LYS A 50 -11.02 -13.11 2.42
N MET A 51 -10.97 -11.84 2.80
CA MET A 51 -9.85 -11.27 3.57
C MET A 51 -10.05 -11.44 5.08
N GLU A 52 -9.54 -12.55 5.62
CA GLU A 52 -9.66 -12.88 7.05
C GLU A 52 -8.36 -12.70 7.83
N PHE A 53 -7.24 -12.53 7.13
CA PHE A 53 -5.92 -12.44 7.74
C PHE A 53 -5.28 -11.08 7.48
N VAL A 54 -4.63 -10.56 8.51
CA VAL A 54 -3.88 -9.31 8.45
C VAL A 54 -2.46 -9.53 8.98
N ARG A 55 -1.59 -8.61 8.60
CA ARG A 55 -0.26 -8.44 9.18
C ARG A 55 -0.10 -6.98 9.55
N GLU A 56 0.44 -6.73 10.72
CA GLU A 56 0.86 -5.38 11.10
C GLU A 56 2.13 -5.03 10.34
N ILE A 57 2.22 -3.79 9.87
CA ILE A 57 3.41 -3.26 9.21
C ILE A 57 3.88 -2.08 10.03
N LYS A 58 5.12 -2.13 10.50
CA LYS A 58 5.75 -1.03 11.24
C LYS A 58 6.83 -0.42 10.38
N PHE A 59 6.60 0.82 9.92
CA PHE A 59 7.62 1.56 9.19
C PHE A 59 8.64 2.14 10.15
N THR A 60 9.92 1.95 9.83
CA THR A 60 11.07 2.42 10.63
C THR A 60 11.84 3.53 9.92
N LYS A 61 11.74 3.61 8.58
CA LYS A 61 12.40 4.65 7.78
C LYS A 61 11.62 4.94 6.51
N ALA A 62 11.69 6.19 6.07
CA ALA A 62 11.22 6.65 4.77
C ALA A 62 12.35 7.38 4.06
N GLU A 63 12.64 7.01 2.82
CA GLU A 63 13.68 7.63 2.00
C GLU A 63 13.11 8.05 0.66
N LYS A 64 13.50 9.22 0.16
CA LYS A 64 13.18 9.63 -1.20
C LYS A 64 13.95 8.75 -2.21
N ILE A 65 13.29 8.33 -3.29
CA ILE A 65 13.92 7.45 -4.27
C ILE A 65 14.75 8.26 -5.26
N ASN A 66 16.05 7.97 -5.33
CA ASN A 66 16.94 8.44 -6.39
C ASN A 66 16.86 7.48 -7.59
N LEU A 67 16.45 7.98 -8.75
CA LEU A 67 16.35 7.26 -10.03
C LEU A 67 17.46 7.67 -11.01
N GLY A 68 18.63 8.06 -10.48
CA GLY A 68 19.79 8.43 -11.27
C GLY A 68 19.53 9.66 -12.13
N LYS A 69 19.68 9.54 -13.46
CA LYS A 69 19.52 10.65 -14.41
C LYS A 69 18.15 11.34 -14.31
N MET A 70 17.10 10.59 -13.93
CA MET A 70 15.74 11.13 -13.85
C MET A 70 15.50 12.03 -12.64
N THR A 71 16.32 11.90 -11.60
CA THR A 71 16.25 12.73 -10.38
C THR A 71 17.56 13.49 -10.15
N ALA A 72 18.39 13.65 -11.19
CA ALA A 72 19.66 14.36 -11.09
C ALA A 72 19.40 15.85 -10.84
N GLY A 73 19.91 16.38 -9.72
CA GLY A 73 19.71 17.77 -9.29
C GLY A 73 18.55 17.98 -8.31
N LEU A 74 17.93 16.90 -7.81
CA LEU A 74 16.95 16.89 -6.71
C LEU A 74 17.58 16.41 -5.40
#